data_AF-A0A450Z494-F1
#
_entry.id   AF-A0A450Z494-F1
#
_cell.length_a   1.000
_cell.length_b   1.000
_cell.length_c   1.000
_cell.angle_alpha   90.00
_cell.angle_beta   90.00
_cell.angle_gamma   90.00
#
_symmetry.space_group_name_H-M   'P 1'
#
loop_
_entity.id
_entity.type
_entity.pdbx_description
1 polymer ?
#
loop_
_entity_poly.entity_id
_entity_poly.type
_entity_poly.pdbx_seq_one_letter_code
_entity_poly.pdbx_strand_id
1 'polypeptide(L)'
;MKTIRTLKIGNFKSIDSLDIQGLAPFTVFAGANWSGKSNFFDALDFVSLFIRNGIETTLRAHGGFGNIHSEKRGEKNAGIFDFEIECDFPKKIEDQGKDVVLTEHYSLGIHNPDGAPEIEESVSMGGIPLFRRRKGEEPRLIVGRK
;
A
#
# COMPACT_ATOMS: atom_id res chain seq x y z
N MET A 1 11.95 17.69 2.59
CA MET A 1 11.50 17.17 1.29
C MET A 1 10.61 15.97 1.58
N LYS A 2 9.45 15.83 0.91
CA LYS A 2 8.65 14.59 1.01
C LYS A 2 9.21 13.62 -0.02
N THR A 3 9.63 12.45 0.42
CA THR A 3 10.30 11.46 -0.44
C THR A 3 9.70 10.10 -0.15
N ILE A 4 9.37 9.35 -1.21
CA ILE A 4 9.00 7.95 -1.09
C ILE A 4 10.31 7.16 -1.09
N ARG A 5 10.66 6.57 0.06
CA ARG A 5 11.89 5.79 0.23
C ARG A 5 11.79 4.43 -0.42
N THR A 6 10.69 3.75 -0.18
CA THR A 6 10.42 2.43 -0.72
C THR A 6 8.97 2.34 -1.15
N LEU A 7 8.72 1.59 -2.22
CA LEU A 7 7.38 1.25 -2.67
C LEU A 7 7.40 -0.16 -3.24
N LYS A 8 6.60 -1.04 -2.67
CA LYS A 8 6.45 -2.41 -3.13
C LYS A 8 5.01 -2.71 -3.48
N ILE A 9 4.83 -3.41 -4.60
CA ILE A 9 3.54 -3.91 -5.06
C ILE A 9 3.74 -5.38 -5.44
N GLY A 10 2.90 -6.26 -4.91
CA GLY A 10 2.86 -7.69 -5.21
C GLY A 10 1.50 -8.12 -5.72
N ASN A 11 1.50 -9.03 -6.70
CA ASN A 11 0.33 -9.75 -7.20
C ASN A 11 -0.84 -8.86 -7.65
N PHE A 12 -0.56 -7.77 -8.37
CA PHE A 12 -1.58 -6.84 -8.87
C PHE A 12 -1.61 -6.80 -10.40
N LYS A 13 -2.66 -7.35 -11.02
CA LYS A 13 -2.79 -7.43 -12.49
C LYS A 13 -1.51 -7.98 -13.13
N SER A 14 -0.89 -7.28 -14.08
CA SER A 14 0.36 -7.76 -14.71
C SER A 14 1.61 -7.67 -13.81
N ILE A 15 1.51 -7.12 -12.60
CA ILE A 15 2.60 -6.95 -11.64
C ILE A 15 2.65 -8.18 -10.73
N ASP A 16 3.65 -9.04 -10.94
CA ASP A 16 3.93 -10.16 -10.02
C ASP A 16 4.66 -9.64 -8.77
N SER A 17 5.75 -8.90 -8.98
CA SER A 17 6.50 -8.21 -7.93
C SER A 17 7.13 -6.95 -8.50
N LEU A 18 7.00 -5.85 -7.76
CA LEU A 18 7.64 -4.57 -8.02
C LEU A 18 8.22 -4.05 -6.72
N ASP A 19 9.48 -3.61 -6.76
CA ASP A 19 10.16 -2.95 -5.65
C ASP A 19 10.89 -1.73 -6.23
N ILE A 20 10.48 -0.53 -5.80
CA ILE A 20 11.12 0.72 -6.19
C ILE A 20 11.73 1.39 -4.96
N GLN A 21 12.98 1.76 -5.10
CA GLN A 21 13.78 2.42 -4.06
C GLN A 21 14.07 3.86 -4.47
N GLY A 22 13.96 4.79 -3.50
CA GLY A 22 14.38 6.18 -3.64
C GLY A 22 13.67 6.96 -4.74
N LEU A 23 12.34 6.98 -4.77
CA LEU A 23 11.60 7.82 -5.71
C LEU A 23 11.86 9.30 -5.42
N ALA A 24 12.45 9.98 -6.40
CA ALA A 24 12.66 11.41 -6.36
C ALA A 24 11.33 12.17 -6.54
N PRO A 25 11.22 13.43 -6.05
CA PRO A 25 10.04 14.27 -6.25
C PRO A 25 9.60 14.39 -7.71
N PHE A 26 10.54 14.29 -8.64
CA PHE A 26 10.27 14.14 -10.07
C PHE A 26 10.81 12.80 -10.56
N THR A 27 9.91 11.91 -10.95
CA THR A 27 10.22 10.57 -11.46
C THR A 27 9.40 10.31 -12.71
N VAL A 28 10.02 9.75 -13.76
CA VAL A 28 9.36 9.43 -15.04
C VAL A 28 9.30 7.91 -15.21
N PHE A 29 8.09 7.40 -15.46
CA PHE A 29 7.85 5.99 -15.79
C PHE A 29 7.71 5.81 -17.29
N ALA A 30 8.76 5.30 -17.95
CA ALA A 30 8.80 5.06 -19.39
C ALA A 30 8.98 3.57 -19.71
N GLY A 31 8.39 3.10 -20.81
CA GLY A 31 8.46 1.70 -21.23
C GLY A 31 7.50 1.41 -22.39
N ALA A 32 7.62 0.24 -23.00
CA ALA A 32 6.77 -0.18 -24.13
C ALA A 32 5.27 -0.17 -23.79
N ASN A 33 4.41 -0.09 -24.79
CA ASN A 33 2.98 -0.34 -24.58
C ASN A 33 2.80 -1.72 -23.93
N TRP A 34 1.90 -1.76 -22.95
CA TRP A 34 1.50 -2.92 -22.16
C TRP A 34 2.59 -3.46 -21.23
N SER A 35 3.64 -2.69 -20.98
CA SER A 35 4.68 -3.03 -19.99
C SER A 35 4.21 -2.93 -18.51
N GLY A 36 2.92 -2.75 -18.24
CA GLY A 36 2.37 -2.65 -16.88
C GLY A 36 2.41 -1.25 -16.23
N LYS A 37 2.79 -0.19 -16.97
CA LYS A 37 2.82 1.19 -16.42
C LYS A 37 1.47 1.65 -15.85
N SER A 38 0.38 1.41 -16.57
CA SER A 38 -0.96 1.76 -16.06
C SER A 38 -1.32 0.94 -14.82
N ASN A 39 -0.94 -0.34 -14.78
CA ASN A 39 -1.20 -1.20 -13.61
C ASN A 39 -0.46 -0.71 -12.35
N PHE A 40 0.69 -0.06 -12.49
CA PHE A 40 1.37 0.59 -11.37
C PHE A 40 0.51 1.70 -10.76
N PHE A 41 0.00 2.62 -11.60
CA PHE A 41 -0.86 3.71 -11.12
C PHE A 41 -2.21 3.19 -10.61
N ASP A 42 -2.77 2.17 -11.26
CA ASP A 42 -4.00 1.51 -10.80
C ASP A 42 -3.83 0.89 -9.42
N ALA A 43 -2.65 0.34 -9.08
CA ALA A 43 -2.38 -0.18 -7.74
C ALA A 43 -2.35 0.93 -6.68
N LEU A 44 -1.78 2.09 -7.01
CA LEU A 44 -1.80 3.25 -6.12
C LEU A 44 -3.23 3.78 -5.91
N ASP A 45 -4.01 3.85 -6.97
CA ASP A 45 -5.42 4.24 -6.90
C ASP A 45 -6.24 3.24 -6.06
N PHE A 46 -6.00 1.95 -6.27
CA PHE A 46 -6.63 0.87 -5.50
C PHE A 46 -6.38 1.03 -3.99
N VAL A 47 -5.12 1.23 -3.59
CA VAL A 47 -4.76 1.42 -2.17
C VAL A 47 -5.35 2.73 -1.63
N SER A 48 -5.32 3.82 -2.40
CA SER A 48 -5.93 5.10 -2.02
C SER A 48 -7.43 4.95 -1.77
N LEU A 49 -8.13 4.22 -2.63
CA LEU A 49 -9.56 3.97 -2.51
C LEU A 49 -9.88 3.04 -1.33
N PHE A 50 -9.06 2.01 -1.11
CA PHE A 50 -9.16 1.11 0.03
C PHE A 50 -9.08 1.87 1.35
N ILE A 51 -8.06 2.72 1.51
CA ILE A 51 -7.86 3.51 2.73
C ILE A 51 -9.07 4.44 2.99
N ARG A 52 -9.67 4.99 1.94
CA ARG A 52 -10.79 5.95 2.05
C ARG A 52 -12.12 5.28 2.32
N ASN A 53 -12.40 4.17 1.63
CA ASN A 53 -13.75 3.63 1.46
C ASN A 53 -13.88 2.15 1.81
N GLY A 54 -12.78 1.49 2.21
CA GLY A 54 -12.76 0.07 2.56
C GLY A 54 -12.78 -0.87 1.35
N ILE A 55 -12.69 -2.17 1.65
CA ILE A 55 -12.48 -3.21 0.64
C ILE A 55 -13.66 -3.41 -0.32
N GLU A 56 -14.91 -3.38 0.18
CA GLU A 56 -16.08 -3.65 -0.66
C GLU A 56 -16.25 -2.60 -1.77
N THR A 57 -16.12 -1.32 -1.41
CA THR A 57 -16.18 -0.20 -2.37
C THR A 57 -15.04 -0.29 -3.37
N THR A 58 -13.84 -0.62 -2.90
CA THR A 58 -12.64 -0.70 -3.72
C THR A 58 -12.73 -1.83 -4.74
N LEU A 59 -13.11 -3.03 -4.31
CA LEU A 59 -13.31 -4.16 -5.21
C LEU A 59 -14.38 -3.83 -6.26
N ARG A 60 -15.49 -3.21 -5.87
CA ARG A 60 -16.54 -2.81 -6.80
C ARG A 60 -16.03 -1.82 -7.86
N ALA A 61 -15.25 -0.80 -7.46
CA ALA A 61 -14.72 0.20 -8.38
C ALA A 61 -13.70 -0.37 -9.37
N HIS A 62 -12.95 -1.40 -8.97
CA HIS A 62 -11.96 -2.07 -9.82
C HIS A 62 -12.50 -3.30 -10.57
N GLY A 63 -13.82 -3.49 -10.61
CA GLY A 63 -14.47 -4.54 -11.39
C GLY A 63 -14.46 -5.93 -10.75
N GLY A 64 -14.25 -6.03 -9.44
CA GLY A 64 -14.19 -7.29 -8.69
C GLY A 64 -12.80 -7.93 -8.66
N PHE A 65 -12.63 -9.00 -7.88
CA PHE A 65 -11.31 -9.58 -7.63
C PHE A 65 -10.65 -10.19 -8.88
N GLY A 66 -11.46 -10.79 -9.75
CA GLY A 66 -11.01 -11.32 -11.04
C GLY A 66 -10.23 -10.31 -11.89
N ASN A 67 -10.38 -9.01 -11.63
CA ASN A 67 -9.72 -7.93 -12.39
C ASN A 67 -8.52 -7.28 -11.67
N ILE A 68 -8.18 -7.71 -10.45
CA ILE A 68 -7.03 -7.17 -9.70
C ILE A 68 -5.92 -8.19 -9.43
N HIS A 69 -6.18 -9.49 -9.55
CA HIS A 69 -5.16 -10.52 -9.32
C HIS A 69 -4.17 -10.64 -10.47
N SER A 70 -2.98 -11.16 -10.17
CA SER A 70 -1.98 -11.49 -11.20
C SER A 70 -2.22 -12.86 -11.81
N GLU A 71 -2.49 -12.89 -13.12
CA GLU A 71 -2.68 -14.11 -13.91
C GLU A 71 -1.41 -15.00 -13.98
N LYS A 72 -0.25 -14.48 -13.55
CA LYS A 72 1.05 -15.16 -13.67
C LYS A 72 1.37 -16.14 -12.53
N ARG A 73 0.61 -16.14 -11.44
CA ARG A 73 0.83 -17.02 -10.27
C ARG A 73 -0.23 -18.12 -10.22
N GLY A 74 0.20 -19.36 -9.99
CA GLY A 74 -0.69 -20.50 -9.80
C GLY A 74 -1.62 -20.33 -8.58
N GLU A 75 -2.70 -21.12 -8.55
CA GLU A 75 -3.84 -21.05 -7.62
C GLU A 75 -3.49 -20.81 -6.13
N LYS A 76 -2.32 -21.24 -5.66
CA LYS A 76 -1.90 -21.13 -4.25
C LYS A 76 -1.47 -19.72 -3.80
N ASN A 77 -1.03 -18.85 -4.73
CA ASN A 77 -0.59 -17.48 -4.42
C ASN A 77 -1.44 -16.41 -5.14
N ALA A 78 -2.44 -16.83 -5.92
CA ALA A 78 -3.30 -15.93 -6.68
C ALA A 78 -4.22 -15.07 -5.78
N GLY A 79 -4.40 -15.45 -4.51
CA GLY A 79 -5.33 -14.81 -3.58
C GLY A 79 -4.71 -13.81 -2.59
N ILE A 80 -3.52 -13.27 -2.86
CA ILE A 80 -2.87 -12.30 -1.97
C ILE A 80 -2.48 -11.06 -2.78
N PHE A 81 -2.94 -9.88 -2.39
CA PHE A 81 -2.39 -8.59 -2.85
C PHE A 81 -1.52 -8.01 -1.74
N ASP A 82 -0.31 -7.55 -2.08
CA ASP A 82 0.63 -6.97 -1.12
C ASP A 82 1.05 -5.57 -1.56
N PHE A 83 1.03 -4.63 -0.62
CA PHE A 83 1.47 -3.26 -0.82
C PHE A 83 2.28 -2.78 0.39
N GLU A 84 3.40 -2.10 0.12
CA GLU A 84 4.23 -1.48 1.13
C GLU A 84 4.71 -0.12 0.64
N ILE A 85 4.68 0.89 1.50
CA ILE A 85 5.25 2.20 1.19
C ILE A 85 5.90 2.81 2.43
N GLU A 86 7.13 3.33 2.26
CA GLU A 86 7.82 4.14 3.24
C GLU A 86 7.99 5.57 2.72
N CYS A 87 7.54 6.54 3.51
CA CYS A 87 7.52 7.95 3.14
C CYS A 87 8.12 8.83 4.22
N ASP A 88 8.88 9.83 3.80
CA ASP A 88 9.37 10.89 4.68
C ASP A 88 8.40 12.07 4.73
N PHE A 89 7.94 12.40 5.95
CA PHE A 89 7.11 13.56 6.19
C PHE A 89 7.82 14.57 7.09
N PRO A 90 7.96 15.84 6.65
CA PRO A 90 8.46 16.90 7.52
C PRO A 90 7.40 17.23 8.58
N LYS A 91 7.80 17.18 9.84
CA LYS A 91 7.00 17.62 11.00
C LYS A 91 7.66 18.83 11.63
N LYS A 92 6.90 19.91 11.73
CA LYS A 92 7.29 21.07 12.53
C LYS A 92 7.04 20.75 14.00
N ILE A 93 8.09 20.79 14.82
CA ILE A 93 7.94 20.74 16.27
C ILE A 93 7.91 22.19 16.77
N GLU A 94 6.79 22.59 17.36
CA GLU A 94 6.49 23.98 17.75
C GLU A 94 7.49 24.56 18.77
N ASP A 95 8.17 23.70 19.55
CA ASP A 95 8.93 24.13 20.73
C ASP A 95 10.40 24.51 20.45
N GLN A 96 10.95 24.21 19.27
CA GLN A 96 12.39 24.49 18.98
C GLN A 96 12.71 24.92 17.54
N GLY A 97 11.71 25.14 16.68
CA GLY A 97 11.93 25.60 15.29
C GLY A 97 12.76 24.65 14.41
N LYS A 98 13.03 23.42 14.89
CA LYS A 98 13.80 22.41 14.16
C LYS A 98 12.82 21.54 13.36
N ASP A 99 12.98 21.54 12.05
CA ASP A 99 12.28 20.60 11.18
C ASP A 99 12.78 19.18 11.49
N VAL A 100 11.86 18.32 11.93
CA VAL A 100 12.13 16.89 12.12
C VAL A 100 11.46 16.14 10.98
N VAL A 101 12.17 15.21 10.35
CA VAL A 101 11.59 14.29 9.37
C VAL A 101 11.20 13.01 10.09
N LEU A 102 9.94 12.62 9.97
CA LEU A 102 9.44 11.33 10.44
C LEU A 102 9.19 10.41 9.24
N THR A 103 9.68 9.19 9.36
CA THR A 103 9.38 8.12 8.40
C THR A 103 8.05 7.49 8.76
N GLU A 104 7.10 7.50 7.84
CA GLU A 104 5.88 6.71 7.95
C GLU A 104 6.01 5.45 7.10
N HIS A 105 5.60 4.32 7.66
CA HIS A 105 5.56 3.05 6.98
C HIS A 105 4.13 2.54 7.00
N TYR A 106 3.61 2.23 5.82
CA TYR A 106 2.30 1.63 5.61
C TYR A 106 2.48 0.29 4.90
N SER A 107 1.76 -0.73 5.38
CA SER A 107 1.69 -2.05 4.75
C SER A 107 0.24 -2.53 4.69
N LEU A 108 -0.11 -3.17 3.58
CA LEU A 108 -1.42 -3.76 3.32
C LEU A 108 -1.25 -5.10 2.62
N GLY A 109 -1.85 -6.13 3.20
CA GLY A 109 -2.07 -7.45 2.63
C GLY A 109 -3.57 -7.73 2.53
N ILE A 110 -4.05 -8.12 1.36
CA ILE A 110 -5.44 -8.56 1.17
C ILE A 110 -5.42 -10.03 0.78
N HIS A 111 -6.02 -10.88 1.61
CA HIS A 111 -6.04 -12.32 1.45
C HIS A 111 -7.46 -12.82 1.16
N ASN A 112 -7.58 -13.95 0.47
CA ASN A 112 -8.87 -14.59 0.13
C ASN A 112 -9.95 -13.66 -0.46
N PRO A 113 -9.60 -12.78 -1.42
CA PRO A 113 -10.49 -11.71 -1.88
C PRO A 113 -11.66 -12.15 -2.76
N ASP A 114 -11.65 -13.38 -3.30
CA ASP A 114 -12.78 -13.99 -4.00
C ASP A 114 -13.93 -14.46 -3.07
N GLY A 115 -13.73 -14.40 -1.76
CA GLY A 115 -14.70 -14.87 -0.77
C GLY A 115 -14.95 -13.83 0.32
N ALA A 116 -14.40 -14.08 1.51
CA ALA A 116 -14.40 -13.14 2.62
C ALA A 116 -12.99 -12.53 2.72
N PRO A 117 -12.76 -11.32 2.16
CA PRO A 117 -11.43 -10.74 2.14
C PRO A 117 -10.91 -10.54 3.56
N GLU A 118 -9.76 -11.13 3.85
CA GLU A 118 -9.06 -10.97 5.12
C GLU A 118 -7.97 -9.92 4.94
N ILE A 119 -8.09 -8.83 5.68
CA ILE A 119 -7.17 -7.70 5.58
C ILE A 119 -6.11 -7.84 6.67
N GLU A 120 -4.86 -7.70 6.27
CA GLU A 120 -3.70 -7.47 7.13
C GLU A 120 -3.16 -6.08 6.83
N GLU A 121 -3.03 -5.23 7.85
CA GLU A 121 -2.68 -3.82 7.63
C GLU A 121 -1.88 -3.30 8.81
N SER A 122 -0.86 -2.49 8.58
CA SER A 122 -0.17 -1.82 9.67
C SER A 122 0.39 -0.47 9.28
N VAL A 123 0.45 0.42 10.28
CA VAL A 123 1.04 1.76 10.16
C VAL A 123 2.02 1.96 11.29
N SER A 124 3.21 2.43 10.97
CA SER A 124 4.19 2.90 11.95
C SER A 124 4.77 4.25 11.58
N MET A 125 5.20 5.01 12.58
CA MET A 125 5.81 6.33 12.40
C MET A 125 7.08 6.40 13.23
N GLY A 126 8.24 6.61 12.60
CA GLY A 126 9.55 6.55 13.24
C GLY A 126 9.82 5.19 13.90
N GLY A 127 9.28 4.11 13.33
CA GLY A 127 9.34 2.76 13.91
C GLY A 127 8.35 2.50 15.05
N ILE A 128 7.58 3.49 15.47
CA ILE A 128 6.55 3.33 16.51
C ILE A 128 5.24 2.87 15.84
N PRO A 129 4.72 1.68 16.17
CA PRO A 129 3.47 1.19 15.58
C PRO A 129 2.29 2.01 16.08
N LEU A 130 1.49 2.55 15.16
CA LEU A 130 0.31 3.40 15.44
C LEU A 130 -1.00 2.62 15.29
N PHE A 131 -1.04 1.74 14.30
CA PHE A 131 -2.22 0.98 13.90
C PHE A 131 -1.81 -0.41 13.46
N ARG A 132 -2.64 -1.41 13.76
CA ARG A 132 -2.49 -2.75 13.23
C ARG A 132 -3.83 -3.45 13.10
N ARG A 133 -4.00 -4.13 11.98
CA ARG A 133 -4.99 -5.15 11.72
C ARG A 133 -4.25 -6.44 11.38
N ARG A 134 -4.39 -7.48 12.20
CA ARG A 134 -3.88 -8.81 11.84
C ARG A 134 -4.85 -9.44 10.85
N LYS A 135 -4.36 -10.36 10.03
CA LYS A 135 -5.18 -11.10 9.07
C LYS A 135 -6.43 -11.68 9.74
N GLY A 136 -7.60 -11.32 9.22
CA GLY A 136 -8.90 -11.79 9.72
C GLY A 136 -9.35 -11.17 11.05
N GLU A 137 -8.57 -10.26 11.65
CA GLU A 137 -8.93 -9.56 12.89
C GLU A 137 -9.48 -8.15 12.62
N GLU A 138 -10.15 -7.59 13.62
CA GLU A 138 -10.57 -6.18 13.63
C GLU A 138 -9.35 -5.25 13.77
N PRO A 139 -9.36 -4.07 13.11
CA PRO A 139 -8.29 -3.10 13.21
C PRO A 139 -8.20 -2.52 14.63
N ARG A 140 -6.97 -2.31 15.11
CA ARG A 140 -6.68 -1.74 16.44
C ARG A 140 -5.70 -0.59 16.33
N LEU A 141 -6.04 0.52 16.98
CA LEU A 141 -5.07 1.57 17.28
C LEU A 141 -4.15 1.05 18.39
N ILE A 142 -2.84 1.06 18.12
CA ILE A 142 -1.82 0.64 19.09
C ILE A 142 -1.46 1.82 20.00
N VAL A 143 -1.54 3.05 19.48
CA VAL A 143 -1.34 4.26 20.28
C VAL A 143 -2.69 4.84 20.66
N GLY A 144 -3.12 4.55 21.89
CA GLY A 144 -4.23 5.21 22.57
C GLY A 144 -3.72 5.98 23.78
N ARG A 145 -3.91 7.31 23.76
CA ARG A 145 -3.71 8.32 24.81
C ARG A 145 -2.26 8.65 25.22
N LYS A 146 -1.86 9.89 24.93
CA LYS A 146 -1.26 10.74 25.97
C LYS A 146 -2.37 11.17 26.92
#